data_AF-H7FT05-F1
#
_entry.id   AF-H7FT05-F1
#
_cell.length_a   1.000
_cell.length_b   1.000
_cell.length_c   1.000
_cell.angle_alpha   90.00
_cell.angle_beta   90.00
_cell.angle_gamma   90.00
#
_symmetry.space_group_name_H-M   'P 1'
#
loop_
_entity.id
_entity.type
_entity.pdbx_description
1 polymer ?
#
loop_
_entity_poly.entity_id
_entity_poly.type
_entity_poly.pdbx_seq_one_letter_code
_entity_poly.pdbx_strand_id
1 'polypeptide(L)' 'MSKFGFSFSWKRLLGISGAKQSFARRTGVPTSRGGIERKLGNMIIKSLFGKK' A
#
# COMPACT_ATOMS: atom_id res chain seq x y z
N MET A 1 -1.33 23.69 7.64
CA MET A 1 -1.35 23.07 6.29
C MET A 1 -0.61 23.99 5.33
N SER A 2 0.44 23.50 4.65
CA SER A 2 1.16 24.27 3.64
C SER A 2 0.21 24.64 2.49
N LYS A 3 0.30 25.88 2.00
CA LYS A 3 -0.57 26.51 0.98
C LYS A 3 -0.68 25.71 -0.33
N PHE A 4 0.24 24.79 -0.56
CA PHE A 4 0.23 23.81 -1.63
C PHE A 4 0.21 22.43 -0.96
N GLY A 5 -0.84 21.64 -1.17
CA GLY A 5 -1.06 20.35 -0.49
C GLY A 5 -0.09 19.23 -0.86
N PHE A 6 1.15 19.54 -1.24
CA PHE A 6 2.21 18.56 -1.50
C PHE A 6 3.37 18.73 -0.52
N SER A 7 3.77 17.63 0.11
CA SER A 7 5.06 17.55 0.82
C SER A 7 6.12 17.06 -0.16
N PHE A 8 7.11 17.93 -0.42
CA PHE A 8 8.27 17.58 -1.20
C PHE A 8 9.03 16.41 -0.55
N SER A 9 9.44 15.44 -1.36
CA SER A 9 10.22 14.29 -0.90
C SER A 9 11.16 13.84 -2.00
N TRP A 10 12.43 13.67 -1.66
CA TRP A 10 13.45 13.11 -2.55
C TRP A 10 13.05 11.76 -3.15
N LYS A 11 12.29 10.94 -2.40
CA LYS A 11 11.81 9.63 -2.89
C LYS A 11 10.77 9.74 -4.01
N ARG A 12 10.04 10.87 -4.09
CA ARG A 12 9.14 11.19 -5.20
C ARG A 12 9.91 11.73 -6.39
N LEU A 13 10.88 12.62 -6.16
CA LEU A 13 11.73 13.19 -7.21
C LEU A 13 12.55 12.11 -7.93
N LEU A 14 13.12 11.16 -7.17
CA LEU A 14 13.85 10.01 -7.69
C LEU A 14 12.96 8.92 -8.31
N GLY A 15 11.64 9.12 -8.39
CA GLY A 15 10.70 8.20 -9.03
C GLY A 15 10.37 6.91 -8.23
N ILE A 16 11.03 6.66 -7.10
CA ILE A 16 10.83 5.45 -6.27
C ILE A 16 9.37 5.32 -5.81
N SER A 17 8.73 6.43 -5.43
CA SER A 17 7.31 6.44 -5.06
C SER A 17 6.40 6.07 -6.23
N GLY A 18 6.70 6.56 -7.45
CA GLY A 18 5.93 6.24 -8.65
C GLY A 18 6.08 4.79 -9.08
N ALA A 19 7.27 4.23 -8.96
CA ALA A 19 7.54 2.81 -9.24
C ALA A 19 6.75 1.88 -8.31
N LYS A 20 6.78 2.14 -6.99
CA LYS A 20 5.99 1.39 -6.01
C LYS A 20 4.50 1.44 -6.30
N GLN A 21 4.00 2.62 -6.67
CA GLN A 21 2.58 2.80 -6.96
C GLN A 21 2.15 2.14 -8.27
N SER A 22 3.00 2.19 -9.30
CA SER A 22 2.75 1.49 -10.57
C SER A 22 2.74 -0.02 -10.37
N PHE A 23 3.68 -0.56 -9.60
CA PHE A 23 3.70 -1.98 -9.22
C PHE A 23 2.44 -2.38 -8.45
N ALA A 24 2.02 -1.59 -7.46
CA ALA A 24 0.81 -1.86 -6.68
C ALA A 24 -0.46 -1.85 -7.56
N ARG A 25 -0.56 -0.92 -8.51
CA ARG A 25 -1.68 -0.85 -9.46
C ARG A 25 -1.70 -2.03 -10.44
N ARG A 26 -0.53 -2.48 -10.89
CA ARG A 26 -0.41 -3.56 -11.88
C ARG A 26 -0.61 -4.95 -11.27
N THR A 27 -0.10 -5.17 -10.07
CA THR A 27 -0.21 -6.46 -9.36
C THR A 27 -1.44 -6.55 -8.45
N GLY A 28 -2.09 -5.43 -8.13
CA GLY A 28 -3.15 -5.36 -7.14
C GLY A 28 -2.68 -5.65 -5.70
N VAL A 29 -1.36 -5.78 -5.49
CA VAL A 29 -0.79 -6.04 -4.17
C VAL A 29 -0.48 -4.71 -3.48
N PRO A 30 -1.05 -4.45 -2.28
CA PRO A 30 -0.73 -3.23 -1.56
C PRO A 30 0.74 -3.23 -1.16
N THR A 31 1.46 -2.18 -1.55
CA THR A 31 2.85 -1.95 -1.10
C THR A 31 2.93 -1.07 0.16
N SER A 32 1.77 -0.72 0.74
CA SER A 32 1.66 0.03 1.99
C SER A 32 1.55 -0.93 3.17
N ARG A 33 2.13 -0.55 4.32
CA ARG A 33 2.10 -1.36 5.54
C ARG A 33 0.68 -1.74 5.95
N GLY A 34 -0.21 -0.75 6.06
CA GLY A 34 -1.61 -0.99 6.42
C GLY A 34 -2.40 -1.81 5.39
N GLY A 35 -2.04 -1.72 4.10
CA GLY A 35 -2.67 -2.55 3.08
C GLY A 35 -2.24 -4.02 3.18
N ILE A 36 -0.96 -4.27 3.48
CA ILE A 36 -0.43 -5.61 3.75
C ILE A 36 -1.08 -6.19 5.02
N GLU A 37 -1.15 -5.41 6.10
CA GLU A 37 -1.78 -5.80 7.37
C GLU A 37 -3.25 -6.19 7.17
N ARG A 38 -4.03 -5.42 6.39
CA ARG A 38 -5.42 -5.77 6.05
C ARG A 38 -5.53 -7.04 5.21
N LYS A 39 -4.63 -7.24 4.25
CA LYS A 39 -4.63 -8.43 3.39
C LYS A 39 -4.30 -9.70 4.19
N LEU A 40 -3.29 -9.62 5.05
CA LEU A 40 -2.90 -10.70 5.96
C LEU A 40 -3.96 -10.93 7.03
N GLY A 41 -4.50 -9.88 7.64
CA GLY A 41 -5.58 -9.98 8.62
C GLY A 41 -6.80 -10.69 8.06
N ASN A 42 -7.25 -10.32 6.86
CA ASN A 42 -8.35 -11.03 6.19
C ASN A 42 -8.02 -12.50 5.92
N MET A 43 -6.78 -12.83 5.56
CA MET A 43 -6.34 -14.21 5.32
C MET A 43 -6.35 -15.03 6.63
N ILE A 44 -5.82 -14.47 7.71
CA ILE A 44 -5.80 -15.10 9.04
C ILE A 44 -7.21 -15.31 9.56
N ILE A 45 -8.07 -14.29 9.50
CA ILE A 45 -9.48 -14.39 9.94
C ILE A 45 -10.22 -15.45 9.12
N LYS A 46 -10.04 -15.48 7.81
CA LYS A 46 -10.61 -16.54 6.96
C LYS A 46 -10.06 -17.92 7.29
N SER A 47 -8.77 -18.04 7.63
CA SER A 47 -8.18 -19.33 7.99
C SER A 47 -8.65 -19.83 9.36
N LEU A 48 -8.91 -18.93 10.30
CA LEU A 48 -9.31 -19.28 11.68
C LEU A 48 -10.82 -19.43 11.84
N PHE A 49 -11.62 -18.60 11.15
CA PHE A 49 -13.07 -18.53 11.28
C PHE A 49 -13.83 -18.85 10.00
N GLY A 50 -13.13 -19.09 8.89
CA GLY A 50 -13.74 -19.60 7.66
C GLY A 50 -14.21 -21.02 7.89
N LYS A 51 -15.47 -21.16 8.31
CA LYS A 51 -16.18 -22.42 8.23
C LYS A 51 -16.11 -22.94 6.79
N LYS A 52 -15.88 -24.24 6.68
CA LYS A 52 -15.84 -25.03 5.46
C LYS A 52 -17.09 -24.78 4.59
#